data_AF-A0A9P6JUK5-F1
#
_entry.id   AF-A0A9P6JUK5-F1
#
_cell.length_a   1.000
_cell.length_b   1.000
_cell.length_c   1.000
_cell.angle_alpha   90.00
_cell.angle_beta   90.00
_cell.angle_gamma   90.00
#
_symmetry.space_group_name_H-M   'P 1'
#
loop_
_entity.id
_entity.type
_entity.pdbx_description
1 polymer ?
#
loop_
_entity_poly.entity_id
_entity_poly.type
_entity_poly.pdbx_seq_one_letter_code
_entity_poly.pdbx_strand_id
1 'polypeptide(L)'
;MTSQLLQDFPEISHLTREDLEDVLSDPVYFQAIFHSLRQVRDLYTSQTELGLANEHIAQNNVALQQRLYDLRSETKEAFDEAKRLEARWKELEKEQREVYQRFTPQFLMMRLRHSTTAQDDASEAIASAFVQRDSSRGTDTGPTRPGQDVDDFIREFKESRKTYHKRALWGEKWANNQVMWREN
;
A
#
# COMPACT_ATOMS: atom_id res chain seq x y z
N MET A 1 73.57 53.56 4.89
CA MET A 1 72.62 53.22 5.97
C MET A 1 71.30 52.88 5.31
N THR A 2 70.86 51.63 5.37
CA THR A 2 69.53 51.24 4.86
C THR A 2 68.48 51.83 5.79
N SER A 3 67.63 52.71 5.28
CA SER A 3 66.50 53.31 5.99
C SER A 3 65.58 52.22 6.57
N GLN A 4 64.99 52.44 7.75
CA GLN A 4 64.00 51.55 8.39
C GLN A 4 62.87 51.18 7.40
N LEU A 5 62.48 52.12 6.55
CA LEU A 5 61.50 51.93 5.47
C LEU A 5 61.90 50.80 4.50
N LEU A 6 63.20 50.68 4.18
CA LEU A 6 63.70 49.66 3.24
C LEU A 6 63.87 48.29 3.90
N GLN A 7 63.89 48.22 5.24
CA GLN A 7 63.82 46.96 5.98
C GLN A 7 62.37 46.46 6.06
N ASP A 8 61.43 47.36 6.29
CA ASP A 8 60.01 47.02 6.42
C ASP A 8 59.36 46.74 5.05
N PHE A 9 59.89 47.35 3.97
CA PHE A 9 59.41 47.18 2.59
C PHE A 9 60.59 46.85 1.65
N PRO A 10 61.08 45.59 1.64
CA PRO A 10 62.16 45.18 0.76
C PRO A 10 61.79 45.30 -0.74
N GLU A 11 60.51 45.31 -1.06
CA GLU A 11 60.01 45.41 -2.43
C GLU A 11 60.29 46.76 -3.09
N ILE A 12 60.57 47.82 -2.32
CA ILE A 12 60.94 49.14 -2.85
C ILE A 12 62.46 49.41 -2.80
N SER A 13 63.24 48.45 -2.30
CA SER A 13 64.70 48.61 -2.08
C SER A 13 65.53 48.72 -3.36
N HIS A 14 64.98 48.28 -4.49
CA HIS A 14 65.63 48.33 -5.80
C HIS A 14 65.28 49.60 -6.61
N LEU A 15 64.37 50.43 -6.10
CA LEU A 15 63.93 51.67 -6.75
C LEU A 15 64.84 52.83 -6.33
N THR A 16 65.15 53.72 -7.28
CA THR A 16 65.92 54.93 -7.00
C THR A 16 65.05 55.99 -6.31
N ARG A 17 65.67 57.05 -5.80
CA ARG A 17 64.93 58.16 -5.19
C ARG A 17 64.02 58.88 -6.18
N GLU A 18 64.48 59.06 -7.42
CA GLU A 18 63.66 59.62 -8.51
C GLU A 18 62.48 58.70 -8.81
N ASP A 19 62.69 57.38 -8.90
CA ASP A 19 61.61 56.42 -9.09
C ASP A 19 60.57 56.49 -7.96
N LEU A 20 60.99 56.66 -6.70
CA LEU A 20 60.08 56.78 -5.57
C LEU A 20 59.28 58.10 -5.59
N GLU A 21 59.88 59.20 -6.03
CA GLU A 21 59.19 60.48 -6.23
C GLU A 21 58.20 60.36 -7.39
N ASP A 22 58.56 59.69 -8.49
CA ASP A 22 57.67 59.41 -9.61
C ASP A 22 56.52 58.46 -9.23
N VAL A 23 56.75 57.46 -8.38
CA VAL A 23 55.69 56.58 -7.84
C VAL A 23 54.66 57.37 -7.02
N LEU A 24 55.11 58.39 -6.27
CA LEU A 24 54.20 59.24 -5.48
C LEU A 24 53.48 60.29 -6.36
N SER A 25 54.07 60.64 -7.50
CA SER A 25 53.59 61.68 -8.41
C SER A 25 52.63 61.14 -9.48
N ASP A 26 52.90 59.94 -9.99
CA ASP A 26 52.15 59.28 -11.06
C ASP A 26 51.33 58.09 -10.52
N PRO A 27 49.99 58.23 -10.44
CA PRO A 27 49.10 57.16 -10.00
C PRO A 27 49.18 55.90 -10.87
N VAL A 28 49.48 56.05 -12.17
CA VAL A 28 49.57 54.94 -13.11
C VAL A 28 50.82 54.13 -12.84
N TYR A 29 51.95 54.80 -12.59
CA TYR A 29 53.19 54.15 -12.22
C TYR A 29 53.09 53.44 -10.86
N PHE A 30 52.45 54.07 -9.87
CA PHE A 30 52.13 53.40 -8.60
C PHE A 30 51.31 52.12 -8.81
N GLN A 31 50.24 52.17 -9.61
CA GLN A 31 49.43 50.98 -9.89
C GLN A 31 50.25 49.89 -10.58
N ALA A 32 51.11 50.25 -11.54
CA ALA A 32 51.98 49.28 -12.20
C ALA A 32 52.91 48.56 -11.21
N ILE A 33 53.53 49.30 -10.28
CA ILE A 33 54.37 48.69 -9.23
C ILE A 33 53.52 47.85 -8.28
N PHE A 34 52.38 48.36 -7.82
CA PHE A 34 51.46 47.63 -6.94
C PHE A 34 51.00 46.29 -7.54
N HIS A 35 50.62 46.27 -8.82
CA HIS A 35 50.22 45.05 -9.52
C HIS A 35 51.39 44.12 -9.86
N SER A 36 52.63 44.61 -9.80
CA SER A 36 53.83 43.78 -9.96
C SER A 36 54.21 43.03 -8.68
N LEU A 37 53.76 43.52 -7.51
CA LEU A 37 54.02 42.88 -6.21
C LEU A 37 53.49 41.45 -6.23
N ARG A 38 54.35 40.51 -5.83
CA ARG A 38 54.03 39.08 -5.81
C ARG A 38 52.77 38.80 -4.99
N GLN A 39 52.65 39.39 -3.81
CA GLN A 39 51.50 39.20 -2.93
C GLN A 39 50.18 39.62 -3.60
N VAL A 40 50.19 40.72 -4.34
CA VAL A 40 49.03 41.23 -5.07
C VAL A 40 48.69 40.31 -6.25
N ARG A 41 49.69 39.83 -7.00
CA ARG A 41 49.50 38.85 -8.08
C ARG A 41 48.95 37.52 -7.59
N ASP A 42 49.49 37.00 -6.49
CA ASP A 42 49.03 35.76 -5.85
C ASP A 42 47.57 35.92 -5.38
N LEU A 43 47.21 37.10 -4.84
CA LEU A 43 45.84 37.40 -4.42
C LEU A 43 44.87 37.47 -5.60
N TYR A 44 45.23 38.14 -6.71
CA TYR A 44 44.41 38.15 -7.92
C TYR A 44 44.24 36.74 -8.50
N THR A 45 45.31 35.94 -8.50
CA THR A 45 45.26 34.56 -9.01
C THR A 45 44.30 33.72 -8.17
N SER A 46 44.43 33.76 -6.84
CA SER A 46 43.51 33.14 -5.89
C SER A 46 42.06 33.59 -6.10
N GLN A 47 41.82 34.90 -6.29
CA GLN A 47 40.49 35.44 -6.55
C GLN A 47 39.89 34.87 -7.85
N THR A 48 40.68 34.79 -8.92
CA THR A 48 40.23 34.22 -10.19
C THR A 48 39.94 32.73 -10.09
N GLU A 49 40.79 31.97 -9.40
CA GLU A 49 40.59 30.54 -9.17
C GLU A 49 39.32 30.26 -8.37
N LEU A 50 39.08 31.02 -7.30
CA LEU A 50 37.84 30.94 -6.51
C LEU A 50 36.61 31.32 -7.33
N GLY A 51 36.72 32.34 -8.19
CA GLY A 51 35.65 32.73 -9.11
C GLY A 51 35.27 31.60 -10.06
N LEU A 52 36.27 30.98 -10.71
CA LEU A 52 36.07 29.85 -11.62
C LEU A 52 35.51 28.62 -10.90
N ALA A 53 35.99 28.32 -9.69
CA ALA A 53 35.48 27.22 -8.88
C ALA A 53 34.00 27.43 -8.50
N ASN A 54 33.62 28.64 -8.10
CA ASN A 54 32.23 28.99 -7.78
C ASN A 54 31.34 28.89 -9.02
N GLU A 55 31.80 29.37 -10.17
CA GLU A 55 31.05 29.28 -11.42
C GLU A 55 30.82 27.82 -11.82
N HIS A 56 31.85 26.97 -11.71
CA HIS A 56 31.73 25.55 -11.99
C HIS A 56 30.73 24.85 -11.04
N ILE A 57 30.72 25.21 -9.75
CA ILE A 57 29.73 24.70 -8.79
C ILE A 57 28.31 25.14 -9.19
N ALA A 58 28.14 26.41 -9.56
CA ALA A 58 26.84 26.94 -9.98
C ALA A 58 26.32 26.22 -11.25
N GLN A 59 27.19 26.01 -12.24
CA GLN A 59 26.86 25.27 -13.46
C GLN A 59 26.43 23.83 -13.16
N ASN A 60 27.16 23.13 -12.27
CA ASN A 60 26.78 21.79 -11.84
C ASN A 60 25.45 21.74 -11.11
N ASN A 61 25.18 22.72 -10.24
CA ASN A 61 23.89 22.81 -9.55
C ASN A 61 22.73 22.99 -10.54
N VAL A 62 22.89 23.85 -11.54
CA VAL A 62 21.90 24.06 -12.61
C VAL A 62 21.72 22.80 -13.45
N ALA A 63 22.81 22.10 -13.80
CA ALA A 63 22.75 20.86 -14.56
C ALA A 63 21.98 19.74 -13.83
N LEU A 64 22.12 19.67 -12.49
CA LEU A 64 21.42 18.68 -11.67
C LEU A 64 19.96 19.04 -11.38
N GLN A 65 19.59 20.31 -11.49
CA GLN A 65 18.28 20.82 -11.10
C GLN A 65 17.13 20.09 -11.81
N GLN A 66 17.17 19.99 -13.14
CA GLN A 66 16.10 19.36 -13.90
C GLN A 66 15.92 17.89 -13.52
N ARG A 67 17.03 17.15 -13.45
CA ARG A 67 17.01 15.73 -13.08
C ARG A 67 16.43 15.50 -11.68
N LEU A 68 16.71 16.40 -10.72
CA LEU A 68 16.13 16.33 -9.38
C LEU A 68 14.62 16.62 -9.38
N TYR A 69 14.16 17.55 -10.21
CA TYR A 69 12.72 17.79 -10.38
C TYR A 69 12.02 16.59 -10.99
N ASP A 70 12.58 16.00 -12.04
CA ASP A 70 12.01 14.83 -12.73
C ASP A 70 11.93 13.63 -11.77
N LEU A 71 13.02 13.36 -11.03
CA LEU A 71 13.04 12.28 -10.04
C LEU A 71 12.00 12.51 -8.93
N ARG A 72 11.82 13.76 -8.51
CA ARG A 72 10.83 14.12 -7.48
C ARG A 72 9.40 13.95 -8.00
N SER A 73 9.12 14.31 -9.25
CA SER A 73 7.79 14.09 -9.85
C SER A 73 7.50 12.62 -10.01
N GLU A 74 8.44 11.83 -10.55
CA GLU A 74 8.29 10.38 -10.72
C GLU A 74 8.05 9.68 -9.37
N THR A 75 8.83 10.03 -8.35
CA THR A 75 8.66 9.46 -7.00
C THR A 75 7.28 9.80 -6.42
N LYS A 76 6.81 11.03 -6.66
CA LYS A 76 5.48 11.46 -6.20
C LYS A 76 4.38 10.67 -6.92
N GLU A 77 4.45 10.55 -8.24
CA GLU A 77 3.48 9.80 -9.04
C GLU A 77 3.41 8.33 -8.63
N ALA A 78 4.57 7.68 -8.45
CA ALA A 78 4.65 6.31 -7.98
C ALA A 78 4.06 6.14 -6.57
N PHE A 79 4.29 7.10 -5.68
CA PHE A 79 3.71 7.10 -4.33
C PHE A 79 2.18 7.27 -4.37
N ASP A 80 1.68 8.22 -5.17
CA ASP A 80 0.26 8.48 -5.32
C ASP A 80 -0.46 7.25 -5.92
N GLU A 81 0.16 6.57 -6.90
CA GLU A 81 -0.33 5.32 -7.45
C GLU A 81 -0.37 4.20 -6.41
N ALA A 82 0.72 4.01 -5.65
CA ALA A 82 0.77 3.01 -4.58
C ALA A 82 -0.33 3.25 -3.54
N LYS A 83 -0.59 4.51 -3.17
CA LYS A 83 -1.67 4.87 -2.25
C LYS A 83 -3.06 4.61 -2.82
N ARG A 84 -3.28 4.88 -4.11
CA ARG A 84 -4.52 4.52 -4.80
C ARG A 84 -4.73 3.00 -4.81
N LEU A 85 -3.69 2.22 -5.09
CA LEU A 85 -3.75 0.76 -5.07
C LEU A 85 -4.01 0.22 -3.66
N GLU A 86 -3.41 0.81 -2.63
CA GLU A 86 -3.66 0.46 -1.22
C GLU A 86 -5.14 0.68 -0.85
N ALA A 87 -5.73 1.80 -1.29
CA ALA A 87 -7.15 2.08 -1.06
C ALA A 87 -8.04 1.07 -1.78
N ARG A 88 -7.76 0.79 -3.06
CA ARG A 88 -8.49 -0.21 -3.85
C ARG A 88 -8.39 -1.62 -3.26
N TRP A 89 -7.22 -1.97 -2.71
CA TRP A 89 -7.03 -3.27 -2.06
C TRP A 89 -7.96 -3.45 -0.86
N LYS A 90 -8.13 -2.41 -0.04
CA LYS A 90 -9.04 -2.46 1.12
C LYS A 90 -10.50 -2.69 0.70
N GLU A 91 -10.92 -2.07 -0.40
CA GLU A 91 -12.26 -2.30 -0.98
C GLU A 91 -12.41 -3.74 -1.47
N LEU A 92 -11.43 -4.22 -2.24
CA LEU A 92 -11.45 -5.58 -2.78
C LEU A 92 -11.42 -6.65 -1.67
N GLU A 93 -10.65 -6.43 -0.61
CA GLU A 93 -10.61 -7.33 0.55
C GLU A 93 -11.98 -7.38 1.25
N LYS A 94 -12.67 -6.24 1.34
CA LYS A 94 -14.03 -6.17 1.90
C LYS A 94 -15.02 -6.94 1.01
N GLU A 95 -15.00 -6.70 -0.30
CA GLU A 95 -15.84 -7.43 -1.26
C GLU A 95 -15.59 -8.95 -1.20
N GLN A 96 -14.32 -9.35 -1.16
CA GLN A 96 -13.93 -10.74 -0.98
C GLN A 96 -14.52 -11.30 0.31
N ARG A 97 -14.35 -10.61 1.44
CA ARG A 97 -14.85 -11.05 2.73
C ARG A 97 -16.38 -11.23 2.72
N GLU A 98 -17.11 -10.32 2.09
CA GLU A 98 -18.57 -10.40 1.95
C GLU A 98 -19.00 -11.62 1.12
N VAL A 99 -18.32 -11.89 0.01
CA VAL A 99 -18.60 -13.08 -0.83
C VAL A 99 -18.26 -14.37 -0.07
N TYR A 100 -17.09 -14.43 0.55
CA TYR A 100 -16.61 -15.62 1.26
C TYR A 100 -17.35 -15.87 2.58
N GLN A 101 -17.98 -14.86 3.19
CA GLN A 101 -18.72 -15.00 4.44
C GLN A 101 -19.72 -16.16 4.38
N ARG A 102 -20.42 -16.30 3.26
CA ARG A 102 -21.45 -17.35 3.02
C ARG A 102 -20.87 -18.76 2.88
N PHE A 103 -19.57 -18.87 2.65
CA PHE A 103 -18.85 -20.13 2.49
C PHE A 103 -17.95 -20.41 3.69
N THR A 104 -17.97 -19.56 4.72
CA THR A 104 -17.25 -19.85 5.95
C THR A 104 -17.79 -21.13 6.61
N PRO A 105 -16.93 -21.95 7.23
CA PRO A 105 -17.37 -23.16 7.90
C PRO A 105 -18.48 -22.91 8.94
N GLN A 106 -18.40 -21.77 9.64
CA GLN A 106 -19.39 -21.36 10.63
C GLN A 106 -20.75 -21.06 9.98
N PHE A 107 -20.78 -20.30 8.87
CA PHE A 107 -22.02 -20.01 8.17
C PHE A 107 -22.64 -21.27 7.55
N LEU A 108 -21.82 -22.14 6.95
CA LEU A 108 -22.29 -23.40 6.37
C LEU A 108 -22.85 -24.34 7.44
N MET A 109 -22.22 -24.42 8.61
CA MET A 109 -22.73 -25.17 9.76
C MET A 109 -24.06 -24.60 10.27
N MET A 110 -24.17 -23.27 10.40
CA MET A 110 -25.44 -22.62 10.76
C MET A 110 -26.53 -22.96 9.74
N ARG A 111 -26.23 -22.88 8.45
CA ARG A 111 -27.17 -23.23 7.37
C ARG A 111 -27.58 -24.71 7.42
N LEU A 112 -26.64 -25.62 7.73
CA LEU A 112 -26.93 -27.03 7.91
C LEU A 112 -27.91 -27.22 9.08
N ARG A 113 -27.66 -26.60 10.23
CA ARG A 113 -28.55 -26.66 11.41
C ARG A 113 -29.96 -26.16 11.07
N HIS A 114 -30.08 -25.00 10.44
CA HIS A 114 -31.38 -24.47 10.01
C HIS A 114 -32.10 -25.43 9.04
N SER A 115 -31.38 -26.02 8.08
CA SER A 115 -31.97 -26.99 7.16
C SER A 115 -32.37 -28.30 7.82
N THR A 116 -31.74 -28.67 8.94
CA THR A 116 -32.11 -29.84 9.74
C THR A 116 -33.40 -29.56 10.51
N THR A 117 -33.49 -28.42 11.20
CA THR A 117 -34.72 -28.00 11.90
C THR A 117 -35.90 -27.88 10.93
N ALA A 118 -35.73 -27.18 9.80
CA ALA A 118 -36.79 -27.06 8.81
C ALA A 118 -37.24 -28.41 8.24
N GLN A 119 -36.34 -29.40 8.15
CA GLN A 119 -36.69 -30.75 7.72
C GLN A 119 -37.48 -31.51 8.80
N ASP A 120 -37.15 -31.29 10.07
CA ASP A 120 -37.87 -31.85 11.22
C ASP A 120 -39.30 -31.31 11.21
N ASP A 121 -39.47 -29.99 11.16
CA ASP A 121 -40.76 -29.31 11.09
C ASP A 121 -41.60 -29.78 9.89
N ALA A 122 -40.97 -29.95 8.71
CA ALA A 122 -41.65 -30.48 7.53
C ALA A 122 -42.09 -31.93 7.70
N SER A 123 -41.29 -32.76 8.38
CA SER A 123 -41.67 -34.15 8.68
C SER A 123 -42.84 -34.22 9.67
N GLU A 124 -42.85 -33.35 10.68
CA GLU A 124 -43.95 -33.22 11.63
C GLU A 124 -45.24 -32.70 10.98
N ALA A 125 -45.13 -31.79 10.00
CA ALA A 125 -46.26 -31.33 9.21
C ALA A 125 -46.89 -32.46 8.38
N ILE A 126 -46.08 -33.32 7.76
CA ILE A 126 -46.55 -34.51 7.03
C ILE A 126 -47.29 -35.47 7.98
N ALA A 127 -46.73 -35.73 9.16
CA ALA A 127 -47.37 -36.57 10.18
C ALA A 127 -48.70 -35.96 10.66
N SER A 128 -48.72 -34.66 10.95
CA SER A 128 -49.92 -33.94 11.40
C SER A 128 -51.03 -33.95 10.35
N ALA A 129 -50.69 -33.73 9.08
CA ALA A 129 -51.64 -33.76 7.96
C ALA A 129 -52.27 -35.14 7.78
N PHE A 130 -51.48 -36.21 7.94
CA PHE A 130 -51.99 -37.58 7.89
C PHE A 130 -53.00 -37.86 9.02
N VAL A 131 -52.67 -37.49 10.27
CA VAL A 131 -53.56 -37.67 11.42
C VAL A 131 -54.86 -36.87 11.27
N GLN A 132 -54.78 -35.62 10.78
CA GLN A 132 -55.96 -34.78 10.52
C GLN A 132 -56.85 -35.35 9.42
N ARG A 133 -56.26 -35.97 8.39
CA ARG A 133 -56.99 -36.63 7.31
C ARG A 133 -57.67 -37.92 7.79
N ASP A 134 -57.03 -38.69 8.66
CA ASP A 134 -57.62 -39.90 9.23
C ASP A 134 -58.79 -39.59 10.18
N SER A 135 -58.67 -38.52 10.97
CA SER A 135 -59.73 -38.06 11.87
C SER A 135 -60.93 -37.40 11.16
N SER A 136 -60.78 -36.96 9.90
CA SER A 136 -61.88 -36.44 9.06
C SER A 136 -62.52 -37.49 8.15
N ARG A 137 -61.88 -38.66 7.97
CA ARG A 137 -62.42 -39.82 7.22
C ARG A 137 -63.59 -40.54 7.91
N GLY A 138 -63.98 -40.13 9.11
CA GLY A 138 -65.16 -40.64 9.81
C GLY A 138 -66.50 -40.33 9.13
N THR A 139 -66.54 -39.50 8.08
CA THR A 139 -67.82 -38.96 7.56
C THR A 139 -68.01 -38.98 6.03
N ASP A 140 -66.99 -39.27 5.19
CA ASP A 140 -67.18 -39.25 3.73
C ASP A 140 -66.38 -40.35 3.00
N THR A 141 -67.11 -41.24 2.33
CA THR A 141 -66.62 -42.35 1.50
C THR A 141 -66.31 -41.88 0.07
N GLY A 142 -65.15 -41.25 -0.13
CA GLY A 142 -64.57 -41.01 -1.46
C GLY A 142 -63.85 -42.25 -2.04
N PRO A 143 -63.60 -42.34 -3.36
CA PRO A 143 -63.22 -43.56 -4.08
C PRO A 143 -61.72 -43.94 -3.96
N THR A 144 -60.98 -43.38 -3.00
CA THR A 144 -59.56 -43.70 -2.80
C THR A 144 -59.43 -44.89 -1.87
N ARG A 145 -58.82 -45.99 -2.33
CA ARG A 145 -58.59 -47.19 -1.53
C ARG A 145 -57.81 -46.81 -0.25
N PRO A 146 -58.33 -47.11 0.96
CA PRO A 146 -57.74 -46.65 2.21
C PRO A 146 -56.26 -47.04 2.40
N GLY A 147 -55.83 -48.18 1.84
CA GLY A 147 -54.44 -48.64 1.90
C GLY A 147 -53.44 -47.83 1.07
N GLN A 148 -53.87 -47.27 -0.08
CA GLN A 148 -52.95 -46.52 -0.96
C GLN A 148 -52.48 -45.21 -0.33
N ASP A 149 -53.35 -44.56 0.45
CA ASP A 149 -53.05 -43.31 1.14
C ASP A 149 -52.05 -43.51 2.30
N VAL A 150 -52.14 -44.67 2.96
CA VAL A 150 -51.21 -45.06 4.03
C VAL A 150 -49.84 -45.36 3.45
N ASP A 151 -49.78 -46.10 2.34
CA ASP A 151 -48.53 -46.44 1.66
C ASP A 151 -47.81 -45.18 1.12
N ASP A 152 -48.57 -44.23 0.57
CA ASP A 152 -48.03 -42.95 0.10
C ASP A 152 -47.51 -42.09 1.25
N PHE A 153 -48.23 -42.00 2.37
CA PHE A 153 -47.75 -41.34 3.59
C PHE A 153 -46.45 -41.98 4.10
N ILE A 154 -46.43 -43.31 4.24
CA ILE A 154 -45.25 -44.03 4.74
C ILE A 154 -44.04 -43.76 3.85
N ARG A 155 -44.23 -43.75 2.52
CA ARG A 155 -43.17 -43.45 1.55
C ARG A 155 -42.62 -42.04 1.73
N GLU A 156 -43.49 -41.04 1.75
CA GLU A 156 -43.11 -39.62 1.86
C GLU A 156 -42.47 -39.30 3.22
N PHE A 157 -43.07 -39.77 4.31
CA PHE A 157 -42.55 -39.56 5.66
C PHE A 157 -41.18 -40.22 5.86
N LYS A 158 -40.99 -41.47 5.38
CA LYS A 158 -39.68 -42.14 5.44
C LYS A 158 -38.62 -41.40 4.63
N GLU A 159 -38.96 -40.91 3.45
CA GLU A 159 -38.03 -40.14 2.62
C GLU A 159 -37.62 -38.82 3.31
N SER A 160 -38.58 -38.11 3.91
CA SER A 160 -38.35 -36.90 4.68
C SER A 160 -37.44 -37.16 5.91
N ARG A 161 -37.77 -38.17 6.72
CA ARG A 161 -36.97 -38.54 7.90
C ARG A 161 -35.57 -39.04 7.54
N LYS A 162 -35.42 -39.76 6.43
CA LYS A 162 -34.09 -40.18 5.93
C LYS A 162 -33.21 -38.97 5.64
N THR A 163 -33.76 -37.91 5.06
CA THR A 163 -33.03 -36.66 4.78
C THR A 163 -32.67 -35.94 6.08
N TYR A 164 -33.60 -35.87 7.03
CA TYR A 164 -33.35 -35.32 8.37
C TYR A 164 -32.17 -36.02 9.07
N HIS A 165 -32.24 -37.35 9.20
CA HIS A 165 -31.21 -38.12 9.92
C HIS A 165 -29.84 -38.04 9.24
N LYS A 166 -29.79 -37.99 7.90
CA LYS A 166 -28.55 -37.73 7.17
C LYS A 166 -27.96 -36.37 7.58
N ARG A 167 -28.75 -35.29 7.54
CA ARG A 167 -28.28 -33.94 7.90
C ARG A 167 -27.85 -33.87 9.37
N ALA A 168 -28.59 -34.49 10.28
CA ALA A 168 -28.26 -34.57 11.70
C ALA A 168 -26.90 -35.27 11.92
N LEU A 169 -26.69 -36.43 11.30
CA LEU A 169 -25.44 -37.19 11.37
C LEU A 169 -24.25 -36.40 10.80
N TRP A 170 -24.44 -35.69 9.69
CA TRP A 170 -23.41 -34.80 9.15
C TRP A 170 -23.13 -33.62 10.07
N GLY A 171 -24.15 -33.06 10.72
CA GLY A 171 -24.01 -32.00 11.72
C GLY A 171 -23.19 -32.43 12.94
N GLU A 172 -23.45 -33.63 13.47
CA GLU A 172 -22.70 -34.22 14.58
C GLU A 172 -21.23 -34.49 14.21
N LYS A 173 -21.00 -35.12 13.05
CA LYS A 173 -19.63 -35.35 12.55
C LYS A 173 -18.86 -34.06 12.37
N TRP A 174 -19.51 -33.01 11.86
CA TRP A 174 -18.89 -31.69 11.72
C TRP A 174 -18.59 -31.10 13.10
N ALA A 175 -19.52 -31.13 14.06
CA ALA A 175 -19.30 -30.63 15.42
C ALA A 175 -18.14 -31.34 16.14
N ASN A 176 -17.92 -32.63 15.83
CA ASN A 176 -16.84 -33.44 16.37
C ASN A 176 -15.51 -33.29 15.59
N ASN A 177 -15.40 -32.35 14.64
CA ASN A 177 -14.25 -32.18 13.74
C ASN A 177 -13.88 -33.43 12.93
N GLN A 178 -14.83 -34.32 12.68
CA GLN A 178 -14.64 -35.55 11.90
C GLN A 178 -14.91 -35.35 10.40
N VAL A 179 -15.21 -34.12 9.98
CA VAL A 179 -15.40 -33.76 8.57
C VAL A 179 -14.06 -33.33 8.00
N MET A 180 -13.43 -34.24 7.27
CA MET A 180 -12.26 -33.95 6.45
C MET A 180 -12.74 -33.42 5.09
N TRP A 181 -12.48 -32.16 4.80
CA TRP A 181 -12.61 -31.63 3.44
C TRP A 181 -11.46 -32.22 2.63
N ARG A 182 -11.75 -32.94 1.53
CA ARG A 182 -10.68 -33.32 0.60
C ARG A 182 -10.19 -32.04 -0.05
N GLU A 183 -8.91 -31.74 0.13
CA GLU A 183 -8.23 -30.76 -0.72
C GLU A 183 -8.22 -31.34 -2.14
N ASN A 184 -8.82 -30.62 -3.08
CA ASN A 184 -8.70 -30.88 -4.51
C ASN A 184 -7.52 -30.06 -5.05
#